data_AF-A0A7K9VHD6-F1
#
_entry.id   AF-A0A7K9VHD6-F1
#
_cell.length_a   1.000
_cell.length_b   1.000
_cell.length_c   1.000
_cell.angle_alpha   90.00
_cell.angle_beta   90.00
_cell.angle_gamma   90.00
#
_symmetry.space_group_name_H-M   'P 1'
#
loop_
_entity.id
_entity.type
_entity.pdbx_description
1 polymer ?
#
loop_
_entity_poly.entity_id
_entity_poly.type
_entity_poly.pdbx_seq_one_letter_code
_entity_poly.pdbx_strand_id
1 'polypeptide(L)'
;YTGPLLEEEALNKAAENGLSSPEFFDLCVWLGSQIKPLCNIEESITSTDGDKDIESFQLEISGFLREMACPYSSLISGDIKDRLKEKEDCLKLLLFLSTELQALKILHSKKNKGSHLEKHNEIYQEVQAICDALGLPNSSTDIPPLLTNVEQKIKDILSKVQKNHVGKSLLTKPLNSDQVERLEKINDALRSEYECRRRMLMKRLDVTVQSFGWSDRAKVKTDDIARIYQPKRYALSPKSTITLAHLLAAREDLSKIIRTSSGSMRKNTVCAINKVLMGRVPDRGGRPTEIEPPPPEMPPWQKRQEGGGRGGWGGGGGGGSGGWGGGGGR
;
A
#
# COMPACT_ATOMS: atom_id res chain seq x y z
N TYR A 1 13.84 -4.31 -24.52
CA TYR A 1 13.66 -3.52 -25.75
C TYR A 1 15.03 -3.28 -26.33
N THR A 2 15.18 -3.51 -27.63
CA THR A 2 16.43 -3.30 -28.37
C THR A 2 16.19 -2.43 -29.61
N GLY A 3 15.10 -1.66 -29.59
CA GLY A 3 14.70 -0.80 -30.70
C GLY A 3 15.38 0.57 -30.68
N PRO A 4 14.99 1.49 -31.58
CA PRO A 4 15.70 2.74 -31.83
C PRO A 4 15.58 3.78 -30.70
N LEU A 5 14.56 3.67 -29.84
CA LEU A 5 14.26 4.68 -28.80
C LEU A 5 14.95 4.40 -27.46
N LEU A 6 16.25 4.08 -27.50
CA LEU A 6 17.07 3.88 -26.29
C LEU A 6 17.76 5.17 -25.82
N GLU A 7 18.03 6.10 -26.74
CA GLU A 7 18.67 7.38 -26.46
C GLU A 7 17.64 8.48 -26.20
N GLU A 8 17.94 9.38 -25.26
CA GLU A 8 17.03 10.44 -24.81
C GLU A 8 16.63 11.39 -25.95
N GLU A 9 17.55 11.73 -26.84
CA GLU A 9 17.28 12.61 -27.99
C GLU A 9 16.32 11.96 -28.99
N ALA A 10 16.54 10.67 -29.30
CA ALA A 10 15.69 9.91 -30.21
C ALA A 10 14.28 9.75 -29.64
N LEU A 11 14.17 9.44 -28.34
CA LEU A 11 12.90 9.34 -27.64
C LEU A 11 12.13 10.66 -27.66
N ASN A 12 12.80 11.78 -27.37
CA ASN A 12 12.18 13.10 -27.39
C ASN A 12 11.64 13.46 -28.77
N LYS A 13 12.41 13.21 -29.82
CA LYS A 13 12.00 13.47 -31.20
C LYS A 13 10.83 12.58 -31.63
N ALA A 14 10.82 11.31 -31.23
CA ALA A 14 9.70 10.42 -31.52
C ALA A 14 8.42 10.86 -30.77
N ALA A 15 8.54 11.27 -29.50
CA ALA A 15 7.43 11.78 -28.70
C ALA A 15 6.87 13.11 -29.23
N GLU A 16 7.70 13.98 -29.80
CA GLU A 16 7.25 15.22 -30.46
C GLU A 16 6.42 14.96 -31.72
N ASN A 17 6.76 13.91 -32.46
CA ASN A 17 6.03 13.50 -33.65
C ASN A 17 4.82 12.59 -33.33
N GLY A 18 4.68 12.16 -32.07
CA GLY A 18 3.58 11.33 -31.58
C GLY A 18 3.26 10.14 -32.47
N LEU A 19 1.98 9.95 -32.79
CA LEU A 19 1.51 8.84 -33.63
C LEU A 19 1.95 8.91 -35.11
N SER A 20 2.53 10.03 -35.54
CA SER A 20 3.13 10.13 -36.87
C SER A 20 4.53 9.49 -36.94
N SER A 21 5.20 9.31 -35.79
CA SER A 21 6.48 8.58 -35.72
C SER A 21 6.22 7.06 -35.69
N PRO A 22 6.75 6.30 -36.66
CA PRO A 22 6.66 4.84 -36.63
C PRO A 22 7.39 4.26 -35.41
N GLU A 23 8.50 4.86 -34.99
CA GLU A 23 9.26 4.40 -33.83
C GLU A 23 8.47 4.54 -32.52
N PHE A 24 7.72 5.64 -32.36
CA PHE A 24 6.83 5.84 -31.21
C PHE A 24 5.68 4.83 -31.21
N PHE A 25 5.07 4.62 -32.37
CA PHE A 25 4.02 3.63 -32.56
C PHE A 25 4.50 2.22 -32.17
N ASP A 26 5.62 1.79 -32.73
CA ASP A 26 6.21 0.47 -32.48
C ASP A 26 6.59 0.28 -31.01
N LEU A 27 7.07 1.34 -30.34
CA LEU A 27 7.34 1.29 -28.91
C LEU A 27 6.07 1.08 -28.08
N CYS A 28 4.96 1.74 -28.43
CA CYS A 28 3.67 1.55 -27.74
C CYS A 28 3.15 0.12 -27.93
N VAL A 29 3.19 -0.40 -29.16
CA VAL A 29 2.82 -1.79 -29.49
C VAL A 29 3.71 -2.77 -28.71
N TRP A 30 5.03 -2.53 -28.70
CA TRP A 30 5.98 -3.37 -27.97
C TRP A 30 5.66 -3.38 -26.47
N LEU A 31 5.46 -2.22 -25.84
CA LEU A 31 5.10 -2.15 -24.42
C LEU A 31 3.79 -2.88 -24.13
N GLY A 32 2.75 -2.66 -24.94
CA GLY A 32 1.47 -3.36 -24.82
C GLY A 32 1.62 -4.89 -24.91
N SER A 33 2.41 -5.38 -25.87
CA SER A 33 2.68 -6.81 -26.06
C SER A 33 3.40 -7.46 -24.86
N GLN A 34 4.23 -6.69 -24.14
CA GLN A 34 4.93 -7.16 -22.95
C GLN A 34 4.06 -7.13 -21.69
N ILE A 35 3.10 -6.21 -21.62
CA ILE A 35 2.16 -6.08 -20.50
C ILE A 35 1.07 -7.16 -20.56
N LYS A 36 0.50 -7.39 -21.74
CA LYS A 36 -0.63 -8.32 -21.94
C LYS A 36 -0.45 -9.71 -21.31
N PRO A 37 0.69 -10.43 -21.46
CA PRO A 37 0.85 -11.75 -20.82
C PRO A 37 1.01 -11.69 -19.28
N LEU A 38 1.26 -10.52 -18.71
CA LEU A 38 1.42 -10.33 -17.27
C LEU A 38 0.12 -9.89 -16.58
N CYS A 39 -0.88 -9.50 -17.36
CA CYS A 39 -2.18 -9.02 -16.91
C CYS A 39 -3.32 -9.91 -17.42
N ASN A 40 -4.45 -9.91 -16.73
CA ASN A 40 -5.68 -10.52 -17.23
C ASN A 40 -6.54 -9.43 -17.91
N ILE A 41 -6.02 -8.89 -19.01
CA ILE A 41 -6.67 -7.83 -19.80
C ILE A 41 -7.12 -8.36 -21.16
N GLU A 42 -8.30 -7.93 -21.60
CA GLU A 42 -8.88 -8.31 -22.89
C GLU A 42 -8.28 -7.47 -24.02
N GLU A 43 -8.12 -6.17 -23.79
CA GLU A 43 -7.66 -5.20 -24.78
C GLU A 43 -6.20 -5.45 -25.21
N SER A 44 -5.84 -5.03 -26.42
CA SER A 44 -4.45 -5.05 -26.91
C SER A 44 -4.15 -3.83 -27.75
N ILE A 45 -2.90 -3.41 -27.71
CA ILE A 45 -2.32 -2.45 -28.65
C ILE A 45 -1.70 -3.27 -29.77
N THR A 46 -2.29 -3.25 -30.97
CA THR A 46 -1.89 -4.08 -32.10
C THR A 46 -1.11 -3.30 -33.15
N SER A 47 -0.31 -4.03 -33.94
CA SER A 47 0.35 -3.46 -35.11
C SER A 47 -0.64 -3.46 -36.27
N THR A 48 -0.93 -2.29 -36.84
CA THR A 48 -1.75 -2.17 -38.05
C THR A 48 -0.90 -2.45 -39.28
N ASP A 49 -1.13 -3.58 -39.96
CA ASP A 49 -0.54 -3.86 -41.26
C ASP A 49 -1.23 -3.02 -42.35
N GLY A 50 -0.53 -1.98 -42.82
CA GLY A 50 -0.76 -1.41 -44.15
C GLY A 50 -1.62 -0.15 -44.25
N ASP A 51 -2.56 0.11 -43.33
CA ASP A 51 -3.29 1.39 -43.29
C ASP A 51 -3.30 1.94 -41.86
N LYS A 52 -2.62 3.06 -41.65
CA LYS A 52 -2.44 3.69 -40.34
C LYS A 52 -3.72 4.44 -39.97
N ASP A 53 -4.75 3.71 -39.56
CA ASP A 53 -5.89 4.35 -38.91
C ASP A 53 -5.49 4.78 -37.49
N ILE A 54 -5.02 6.03 -37.41
CA ILE A 54 -4.63 6.69 -36.16
C ILE A 54 -5.79 6.69 -35.17
N GLU A 55 -7.04 6.84 -35.62
CA GLU A 55 -8.19 6.88 -34.72
C GLU A 55 -8.47 5.50 -34.13
N SER A 56 -8.39 4.44 -34.93
CA SER A 56 -8.48 3.06 -34.44
C SER A 56 -7.38 2.75 -33.42
N PHE A 57 -6.14 3.16 -33.68
CA PHE A 57 -5.04 2.94 -32.73
C PHE A 57 -5.22 3.74 -31.43
N GLN A 58 -5.70 4.98 -31.52
CA GLN A 58 -6.04 5.79 -30.34
C GLN A 58 -7.16 5.12 -29.52
N LEU A 59 -8.13 4.47 -30.17
CA LEU A 59 -9.19 3.70 -29.51
C LEU A 59 -8.62 2.48 -28.76
N GLU A 60 -7.76 1.70 -29.40
CA GLU A 60 -7.07 0.56 -28.77
C GLU A 60 -6.28 0.98 -27.53
N ILE A 61 -5.45 2.03 -27.65
CA ILE A 61 -4.70 2.58 -26.51
C ILE A 61 -5.68 3.01 -25.41
N SER A 62 -6.77 3.70 -25.76
CA SER A 62 -7.72 4.19 -24.77
C SER A 62 -8.44 3.07 -24.02
N GLY A 63 -8.83 2.01 -24.73
CA GLY A 63 -9.41 0.80 -24.14
C GLY A 63 -8.42 0.12 -23.19
N PHE A 64 -7.20 -0.12 -23.69
CA PHE A 64 -6.11 -0.71 -22.93
C PHE A 64 -5.79 0.05 -21.64
N LEU A 65 -5.65 1.38 -21.74
CA LEU A 65 -5.39 2.25 -20.58
C LEU A 65 -6.53 2.26 -19.58
N ARG A 66 -7.79 2.19 -20.05
CA ARG A 66 -8.96 2.17 -19.17
C ARG A 66 -9.01 0.86 -18.37
N GLU A 67 -8.71 -0.26 -19.01
CA GLU A 67 -8.66 -1.57 -18.35
C GLU A 67 -7.53 -1.64 -17.32
N MET A 68 -6.39 -0.99 -17.62
CA MET A 68 -5.26 -0.81 -16.72
C MET A 68 -5.49 0.28 -15.64
N ALA A 69 -6.69 0.88 -15.58
CA ALA A 69 -7.05 1.93 -14.62
C ALA A 69 -6.09 3.15 -14.65
N CYS A 70 -5.66 3.57 -15.85
CA CYS A 70 -4.77 4.71 -16.05
C CYS A 70 -5.33 6.00 -15.39
N PRO A 71 -4.53 6.70 -14.56
CA PRO A 71 -5.00 7.87 -13.82
C PRO A 71 -5.00 9.15 -14.67
N TYR A 72 -4.38 9.15 -15.85
CA TYR A 72 -4.23 10.33 -16.69
C TYR A 72 -5.48 10.55 -17.55
N SER A 73 -6.38 11.44 -17.09
CA SER A 73 -7.63 11.73 -17.81
C SER A 73 -7.41 12.22 -19.24
N SER A 74 -6.30 12.92 -19.53
CA SER A 74 -5.96 13.37 -20.89
C SER A 74 -5.75 12.21 -21.89
N LEU A 75 -5.45 11.01 -21.40
CA LEU A 75 -5.22 9.84 -22.25
C LEU A 75 -6.47 8.97 -22.45
N ILE A 76 -7.49 9.10 -21.60
CA ILE A 76 -8.66 8.20 -21.58
C ILE A 76 -10.01 8.88 -21.79
N SER A 77 -10.06 10.22 -21.65
CA SER A 77 -11.28 11.04 -21.72
C SER A 77 -11.14 12.17 -22.75
N GLY A 78 -12.23 12.86 -23.08
CA GLY A 78 -12.25 13.91 -24.09
C GLY A 78 -12.36 13.39 -25.53
N ASP A 79 -12.21 14.27 -26.52
CA ASP A 79 -12.22 13.90 -27.93
C ASP A 79 -11.00 13.00 -28.23
N ILE A 80 -11.23 11.92 -28.99
CA ILE A 80 -10.18 10.98 -29.36
C ILE A 80 -9.12 11.63 -30.23
N LYS A 81 -9.55 12.55 -31.12
CA LYS A 81 -8.66 13.21 -32.07
C LYS A 81 -7.64 14.08 -31.36
N ASP A 82 -7.90 14.52 -30.14
CA ASP A 82 -6.99 15.40 -29.38
C ASP A 82 -5.96 14.63 -28.54
N ARG A 83 -6.11 13.30 -28.42
CA ARG A 83 -5.21 12.48 -27.59
C ARG A 83 -3.89 12.23 -28.30
N LEU A 84 -2.79 12.23 -27.54
CA LEU A 84 -1.44 11.95 -28.04
C LEU A 84 -0.98 12.89 -29.17
N LYS A 85 -1.56 14.10 -29.26
CA LYS A 85 -1.06 15.19 -30.10
C LYS A 85 0.12 15.91 -29.46
N GLU A 86 0.01 16.17 -28.15
CA GLU A 86 1.03 16.87 -27.39
C GLU A 86 2.14 15.94 -26.94
N LYS A 87 3.39 16.39 -27.05
CA LYS A 87 4.58 15.68 -26.58
C LYS A 87 4.41 15.19 -25.13
N GLU A 88 3.84 16.03 -24.27
CA GLU A 88 3.62 15.70 -22.86
C GLU A 88 2.71 14.48 -22.68
N ASP A 89 1.65 14.35 -23.49
CA ASP A 89 0.73 13.23 -23.39
C ASP A 89 1.36 11.94 -23.93
N CYS A 90 2.17 12.04 -25.00
CA CYS A 90 3.00 10.94 -25.47
C CYS A 90 3.99 10.46 -24.38
N LEU A 91 4.65 11.37 -23.68
CA LEU A 91 5.55 11.02 -22.58
C LEU A 91 4.81 10.44 -21.38
N LYS A 92 3.62 10.96 -21.02
CA LYS A 92 2.76 10.38 -19.98
C LYS A 92 2.37 8.95 -20.31
N LEU A 93 2.01 8.67 -21.57
CA LEU A 93 1.70 7.33 -22.04
C LEU A 93 2.90 6.38 -21.85
N LEU A 94 4.07 6.76 -22.34
CA LEU A 94 5.28 5.94 -22.23
C LEU A 94 5.69 5.74 -20.77
N LEU A 95 5.61 6.77 -19.95
CA LEU A 95 5.88 6.68 -18.51
C LEU A 95 4.91 5.69 -17.84
N PHE A 96 3.61 5.80 -18.13
CA PHE A 96 2.60 4.90 -17.58
C PHE A 96 2.87 3.44 -18.00
N LEU A 97 2.96 3.17 -19.30
CA LEU A 97 3.15 1.80 -19.80
C LEU A 97 4.47 1.19 -19.32
N SER A 98 5.56 1.95 -19.29
CA SER A 98 6.85 1.46 -18.82
C SER A 98 6.86 1.15 -17.31
N THR A 99 6.26 2.02 -16.50
CA THR A 99 6.18 1.83 -15.05
C THR A 99 5.23 0.69 -14.68
N GLU A 100 4.10 0.55 -15.38
CA GLU A 100 3.19 -0.58 -15.20
C GLU A 100 3.85 -1.90 -15.62
N LEU A 101 4.53 -1.94 -16.76
CA LEU A 101 5.30 -3.12 -17.17
C LEU A 101 6.35 -3.50 -16.11
N GLN A 102 7.06 -2.52 -15.57
CA GLN A 102 8.04 -2.75 -14.49
C GLN A 102 7.36 -3.32 -13.24
N ALA A 103 6.25 -2.72 -12.80
CA ALA A 103 5.50 -3.17 -11.63
C ALA A 103 4.97 -4.61 -11.81
N LEU A 104 4.41 -4.92 -12.98
CA LEU A 104 3.90 -6.24 -13.32
C LEU A 104 4.98 -7.30 -13.35
N LYS A 105 6.15 -7.01 -13.93
CA LYS A 105 7.30 -7.92 -13.89
C LYS A 105 7.74 -8.21 -12.45
N ILE A 106 7.78 -7.18 -11.59
CA ILE A 106 8.10 -7.35 -10.16
C ILE A 106 7.05 -8.23 -9.48
N LEU A 107 5.75 -8.00 -9.70
CA LEU A 107 4.67 -8.79 -9.10
C LEU A 107 4.70 -10.25 -9.58
N HIS A 108 4.91 -10.48 -10.88
CA HIS A 108 5.01 -11.81 -11.45
C HIS A 108 6.20 -12.58 -10.86
N SER A 109 7.36 -11.94 -10.75
CA SER A 109 8.54 -12.56 -10.12
C SER A 109 8.31 -12.94 -8.66
N LYS A 110 7.58 -12.12 -7.89
CA LYS A 110 7.23 -12.41 -6.49
C LYS A 110 6.24 -13.56 -6.35
N LYS A 111 5.27 -13.69 -7.27
CA LYS A 111 4.29 -14.78 -7.24
C LYS A 111 4.97 -16.15 -7.40
N ASN A 112 5.97 -16.24 -8.28
CA ASN A 112 6.71 -17.48 -8.52
C ASN A 112 7.56 -17.92 -7.32
N LYS A 113 7.95 -16.98 -6.42
CA LYS A 113 8.64 -17.29 -5.16
C LYS A 113 7.72 -17.82 -4.05
N GLY A 114 6.39 -17.77 -4.23
CA GLY A 114 5.41 -18.20 -3.23
C GLY A 114 5.10 -19.70 -3.21
N SER A 115 5.61 -20.48 -4.18
CA SER A 115 5.51 -21.94 -4.13
C SER A 115 6.48 -22.46 -3.08
N HIS A 116 5.95 -23.20 -2.10
CA HIS A 116 6.63 -23.81 -0.98
C HIS A 116 7.89 -24.60 -1.39
N LEU A 117 9.03 -23.91 -1.50
CA LEU A 117 10.34 -24.52 -1.73
C LEU A 117 10.92 -24.98 -0.39
N GLU A 118 11.64 -26.10 -0.43
CA GLU A 118 12.26 -26.71 0.74
C GLU A 118 13.25 -25.75 1.40
N LYS A 119 13.04 -25.50 2.70
CA LYS A 119 13.81 -24.54 3.53
C LYS A 119 15.33 -24.74 3.53
N HIS A 120 15.82 -25.90 3.10
CA HIS A 120 17.22 -26.27 3.20
C HIS A 120 18.12 -25.62 2.15
N ASN A 121 17.57 -24.97 1.10
CA ASN A 121 18.40 -24.35 0.05
C ASN A 121 17.99 -22.90 -0.34
N GLU A 122 17.22 -22.22 0.51
CA GLU A 122 16.68 -20.87 0.22
C GLU A 122 17.79 -19.84 -0.03
N ILE A 123 18.88 -19.87 0.74
CA ILE A 123 19.98 -18.90 0.61
C ILE A 123 20.69 -19.04 -0.74
N TYR A 124 21.00 -20.28 -1.14
CA TYR A 124 21.64 -20.54 -2.42
C TYR A 124 20.74 -20.13 -3.59
N GLN A 125 19.45 -20.43 -3.51
CA GLN A 125 18.47 -20.01 -4.53
C GLN A 125 18.35 -18.49 -4.63
N GLU A 126 18.40 -17.76 -3.52
CA GLU A 126 18.39 -16.30 -3.54
C GLU A 126 19.67 -15.72 -4.14
N VAL A 127 20.84 -16.26 -3.79
CA VAL A 127 22.12 -15.86 -4.41
C VAL A 127 22.12 -16.16 -5.91
N GLN A 128 21.59 -17.31 -6.30
CA GLN A 128 21.44 -17.71 -7.68
C GLN A 128 20.51 -16.76 -8.45
N ALA A 129 19.36 -16.40 -7.87
CA ALA A 129 18.44 -15.44 -8.45
C ALA A 129 19.07 -14.04 -8.62
N ILE A 130 19.93 -13.62 -7.69
CA ILE A 130 20.71 -12.37 -7.83
C ILE A 130 21.67 -12.48 -9.01
N CYS A 131 22.37 -13.60 -9.17
CA CYS A 131 23.31 -13.81 -10.27
C CYS A 131 22.59 -13.80 -11.62
N ASP A 132 21.48 -14.52 -11.74
CA ASP A 132 20.65 -14.56 -12.96
C ASP A 132 20.13 -13.15 -13.31
N ALA A 133 19.66 -12.39 -12.31
CA ALA A 133 19.19 -11.02 -12.51
C ALA A 133 20.31 -10.05 -12.95
N LEU A 134 21.55 -10.30 -12.54
CA LEU A 134 22.73 -9.52 -12.90
C LEU A 134 23.41 -10.03 -14.19
N GLY A 135 22.94 -11.13 -14.77
CA GLY A 135 23.55 -11.80 -15.92
C GLY A 135 24.95 -12.35 -15.62
N LEU A 136 25.21 -12.73 -14.38
CA LEU A 136 26.48 -13.35 -13.96
C LEU A 136 26.45 -14.85 -14.21
N PRO A 137 27.57 -15.46 -14.66
CA PRO A 137 27.63 -16.90 -14.83
C PRO A 137 27.46 -17.61 -13.49
N ASN A 138 26.73 -18.73 -13.52
CA ASN A 138 26.48 -19.58 -12.36
C ASN A 138 27.73 -20.41 -12.07
N SER A 139 28.79 -19.74 -11.62
CA SER A 139 30.09 -20.34 -11.42
C SER A 139 30.43 -20.40 -9.93
N SER A 140 30.52 -21.63 -9.45
CA SER A 140 31.16 -22.12 -8.23
C SER A 140 30.29 -22.28 -6.98
N THR A 141 30.56 -23.40 -6.30
CA THR A 141 30.12 -23.77 -4.96
C THR A 141 30.66 -22.85 -3.85
N ASP A 142 31.50 -21.86 -4.19
CA ASP A 142 32.15 -20.97 -3.22
C ASP A 142 31.49 -19.58 -3.19
N ILE A 143 30.89 -19.24 -2.04
CA ILE A 143 30.01 -18.07 -1.87
C ILE A 143 30.78 -16.72 -1.79
N PRO A 144 31.91 -16.59 -1.07
CA PRO A 144 32.63 -15.32 -0.94
C PRO A 144 33.11 -14.67 -2.27
N PRO A 145 33.75 -15.39 -3.21
CA PRO A 145 34.17 -14.78 -4.49
C PRO A 145 32.95 -14.39 -5.34
N LEU A 146 31.88 -15.17 -5.28
CA LEU A 146 30.62 -14.86 -5.96
C LEU A 146 30.02 -13.54 -5.45
N LEU A 147 29.97 -13.33 -4.13
CA LEU A 147 29.48 -12.08 -3.55
C LEU A 147 30.33 -10.87 -3.95
N THR A 148 31.64 -11.04 -4.12
CA THR A 148 32.53 -9.98 -4.59
C THR A 148 32.22 -9.59 -6.04
N ASN A 149 31.98 -10.58 -6.92
CA ASN A 149 31.58 -10.35 -8.30
C ASN A 149 30.21 -9.65 -8.37
N VAL A 150 29.26 -10.06 -7.53
CA VAL A 150 27.96 -9.41 -7.38
C VAL A 150 28.12 -7.94 -6.98
N GLU A 151 28.94 -7.65 -5.96
CA GLU A 151 29.20 -6.28 -5.51
C GLU A 151 29.80 -5.42 -6.63
N GLN A 152 30.79 -5.93 -7.35
CA GLN A 152 31.42 -5.23 -8.48
C GLN A 152 30.42 -4.95 -9.60
N LYS A 153 29.59 -5.93 -9.98
CA LYS A 153 28.58 -5.77 -11.01
C LYS A 153 27.52 -4.74 -10.61
N ILE A 154 27.10 -4.73 -9.34
CA ILE A 154 26.19 -3.71 -8.81
C ILE A 154 26.84 -2.32 -8.89
N LYS A 155 28.12 -2.17 -8.51
CA LYS A 155 28.83 -0.87 -8.63
C LYS A 155 28.93 -0.39 -10.08
N ASP A 156 29.22 -1.28 -11.03
CA ASP A 156 29.24 -0.96 -12.47
C ASP A 156 27.86 -0.48 -12.95
N ILE A 157 26.79 -1.21 -12.63
CA ILE A 157 25.42 -0.81 -13.00
C ILE A 157 25.06 0.54 -12.37
N LEU A 158 25.34 0.73 -11.07
CA LEU A 158 25.04 1.98 -10.39
C LEU A 158 25.81 3.18 -10.96
N SER A 159 26.99 2.97 -11.54
CA SER A 159 27.77 4.04 -12.20
C SER A 159 27.13 4.54 -13.50
N LYS A 160 26.33 3.69 -14.16
CA LYS A 160 25.63 3.99 -15.42
C LYS A 160 24.27 4.66 -15.22
N VAL A 161 23.78 4.68 -13.98
CA VAL A 161 22.46 5.22 -13.63
C VAL A 161 22.62 6.57 -12.93
N GLN A 162 21.61 7.44 -13.06
CA GLN A 162 21.60 8.74 -12.39
C GLN A 162 21.83 8.60 -10.87
N LYS A 163 22.62 9.52 -10.28
CA LYS A 163 23.02 9.50 -8.86
C LYS A 163 21.86 9.38 -7.86
N ASN A 164 20.66 9.80 -8.25
CA ASN A 164 19.47 9.82 -7.39
C ASN A 164 18.56 8.59 -7.56
N HIS A 165 18.91 7.62 -8.40
CA HIS A 165 18.02 6.52 -8.74
C HIS A 165 17.70 5.57 -7.57
N VAL A 166 18.70 5.25 -6.73
CA VAL A 166 18.53 4.36 -5.56
C VAL A 166 18.40 5.15 -4.25
N GLY A 167 18.71 6.45 -4.27
CA GLY A 167 18.76 7.28 -3.08
C GLY A 167 19.97 7.01 -2.18
N LYS A 168 20.23 7.91 -1.25
CA LYS A 168 21.33 7.80 -0.29
C LYS A 168 20.98 6.81 0.82
N SER A 169 22.00 6.13 1.34
CA SER A 169 21.87 5.27 2.52
C SER A 169 21.41 6.08 3.72
N LEU A 170 20.46 5.54 4.49
CA LEU A 170 20.04 6.15 5.75
C LEU A 170 21.19 6.13 6.77
N LEU A 171 21.95 5.04 6.79
CA LEU A 171 23.16 4.92 7.61
C LEU A 171 24.38 5.31 6.76
N THR A 172 24.97 6.46 7.08
CA THR A 172 26.08 7.03 6.30
C THR A 172 27.46 6.74 6.90
N LYS A 173 27.52 6.38 8.18
CA LYS A 173 28.78 6.11 8.89
C LYS A 173 29.07 4.61 8.94
N PRO A 174 30.32 4.19 8.69
CA PRO A 174 30.71 2.80 8.90
C PRO A 174 30.57 2.47 10.40
N LEU A 175 30.13 1.25 10.67
CA LEU A 175 29.99 0.74 12.03
C LEU A 175 31.25 -0.05 12.40
N ASN A 176 31.73 0.11 13.62
CA ASN A 176 32.73 -0.79 14.18
C ASN A 176 32.06 -2.02 14.85
N SER A 177 32.86 -3.01 15.25
CA SER A 177 32.36 -4.26 15.84
C SER A 177 31.45 -4.03 17.06
N ASP A 178 31.88 -3.16 17.98
CA ASP A 178 31.12 -2.87 19.21
C ASP A 178 29.77 -2.19 18.90
N GLN A 179 29.73 -1.31 17.90
CA GLN A 179 28.50 -0.65 17.46
C GLN A 179 27.55 -1.63 16.77
N VAL A 180 28.06 -2.57 15.98
CA VAL A 180 27.27 -3.64 15.37
C VAL A 180 26.62 -4.50 16.45
N GLU A 181 27.40 -4.97 17.43
CA GLU A 181 26.87 -5.77 18.55
C GLU A 181 25.80 -5.01 19.34
N ARG A 182 26.03 -3.71 19.58
CA ARG A 182 25.04 -2.87 20.28
C ARG A 182 23.76 -2.69 19.46
N LEU A 183 23.86 -2.54 18.14
CA LEU A 183 22.70 -2.45 17.26
C LEU A 183 21.91 -3.76 17.20
N GLU A 184 22.59 -4.91 17.22
CA GLU A 184 21.94 -6.21 17.30
C GLU A 184 21.14 -6.35 18.60
N LYS A 185 21.71 -5.97 19.75
CA LYS A 185 20.99 -5.96 21.04
C LYS A 185 19.74 -5.05 21.01
N ILE A 186 19.86 -3.87 20.40
CA ILE A 186 18.71 -2.96 20.21
C ILE A 186 17.65 -3.61 19.32
N ASN A 187 18.07 -4.21 18.19
CA ASN A 187 17.17 -4.88 17.27
C ASN A 187 16.44 -6.04 17.95
N ASP A 188 17.11 -6.84 18.78
CA ASP A 188 16.48 -7.95 19.50
C ASP A 188 15.45 -7.47 20.53
N ALA A 189 15.75 -6.41 21.27
CA ALA A 189 14.81 -5.79 22.19
C ALA A 189 13.56 -5.28 21.46
N LEU A 190 13.75 -4.56 20.34
CA LEU A 190 12.65 -4.08 19.50
C LEU A 190 11.84 -5.23 18.91
N ARG A 191 12.51 -6.27 18.38
CA ARG A 191 11.82 -7.44 17.81
C ARG A 191 10.93 -8.13 18.82
N SER A 192 11.40 -8.31 20.06
CA SER A 192 10.61 -8.87 21.16
C SER A 192 9.37 -8.02 21.46
N GLU A 193 9.53 -6.70 21.55
CA GLU A 193 8.43 -5.78 21.81
C GLU A 193 7.40 -5.76 20.66
N TYR A 194 7.86 -5.70 19.41
CA TYR A 194 7.00 -5.76 18.22
C TYR A 194 6.30 -7.10 18.09
N GLU A 195 6.96 -8.20 18.45
CA GLU A 195 6.34 -9.52 18.47
C GLU A 195 5.21 -9.58 19.51
N CYS A 196 5.43 -9.04 20.71
CA CYS A 196 4.37 -8.90 21.72
C CYS A 196 3.18 -8.10 21.18
N ARG A 197 3.42 -6.93 20.59
CA ARG A 197 2.37 -6.10 19.97
C ARG A 197 1.63 -6.84 18.86
N ARG A 198 2.34 -7.56 17.98
CA ARG A 198 1.73 -8.35 16.90
C ARG A 198 0.85 -9.47 17.45
N ARG A 199 1.30 -10.20 18.47
CA ARG A 199 0.47 -11.21 19.16
C ARG A 199 -0.80 -10.60 19.74
N MET A 200 -0.70 -9.43 20.39
CA MET A 200 -1.85 -8.73 20.93
C MET A 200 -2.84 -8.35 19.82
N LEU A 201 -2.36 -7.76 18.71
CA LEU A 201 -3.21 -7.37 17.58
C LEU A 201 -3.88 -8.58 16.92
N MET A 202 -3.16 -9.69 16.76
CA MET A 202 -3.70 -10.94 16.24
C MET A 202 -4.76 -11.52 17.17
N LYS A 203 -4.52 -11.49 18.49
CA LYS A 203 -5.51 -11.91 19.48
C LYS A 203 -6.74 -11.00 19.49
N ARG A 204 -6.56 -9.69 19.34
CA ARG A 204 -7.66 -8.72 19.23
C ARG A 204 -8.51 -9.01 17.98
N LEU A 205 -7.86 -9.33 16.87
CA LEU A 205 -8.53 -9.79 15.65
C LEU A 205 -9.32 -11.08 15.91
N ASP A 206 -8.70 -12.09 16.55
CA ASP A 206 -9.37 -13.36 16.91
C ASP A 206 -10.64 -13.09 17.73
N VAL A 207 -10.55 -12.28 18.78
CA VAL A 207 -11.69 -11.96 19.67
C VAL A 207 -12.75 -11.14 18.93
N THR A 208 -12.36 -10.24 18.03
CA THR A 208 -13.30 -9.47 17.22
C THR A 208 -14.11 -10.39 16.31
N VAL A 209 -13.46 -11.35 15.63
CA VAL A 209 -14.16 -12.34 14.80
C VAL A 209 -15.05 -13.26 15.64
N GLN A 210 -14.58 -13.68 16.82
CA GLN A 210 -15.39 -14.46 17.76
C GLN A 210 -16.65 -13.71 18.21
N SER A 211 -16.58 -12.39 18.42
CA SER A 211 -17.73 -11.59 18.83
C SER A 211 -18.87 -11.57 17.78
N PHE A 212 -18.56 -11.80 16.50
CA PHE A 212 -19.61 -11.92 15.48
C PHE A 212 -20.53 -13.10 15.76
N GLY A 213 -20.01 -14.21 16.30
CA GLY A 213 -20.78 -15.39 16.69
C GLY A 213 -21.71 -15.19 17.89
N TRP A 214 -21.78 -14.00 18.50
CA TRP A 214 -22.68 -13.75 19.63
C TRP A 214 -24.12 -13.47 19.18
N SER A 215 -24.33 -13.05 17.93
CA SER A 215 -25.69 -12.88 17.37
C SER A 215 -26.22 -14.19 16.78
N ASP A 216 -27.50 -14.49 16.99
CA ASP A 216 -28.12 -15.73 16.49
C ASP A 216 -28.05 -15.86 14.96
N ARG A 217 -28.16 -14.73 14.25
CA ARG A 217 -28.00 -14.67 12.78
C ARG A 217 -26.60 -15.08 12.31
N ALA A 218 -25.56 -14.77 13.08
CA ALA A 218 -24.19 -15.05 12.71
C ALA A 218 -23.73 -16.44 13.15
N LYS A 219 -24.31 -17.02 14.22
CA LYS A 219 -24.03 -18.40 14.63
C LYS A 219 -24.25 -19.41 13.50
N VAL A 220 -25.30 -19.21 12.69
CA VAL A 220 -25.59 -20.04 11.51
C VAL A 220 -24.54 -19.90 10.41
N LYS A 221 -23.73 -18.83 10.42
CA LYS A 221 -22.67 -18.53 9.43
C LYS A 221 -21.26 -18.75 9.97
N THR A 222 -21.11 -19.43 11.10
CA THR A 222 -19.80 -19.61 11.75
C THR A 222 -18.80 -20.31 10.84
N ASP A 223 -19.25 -21.35 10.11
CA ASP A 223 -18.40 -22.11 9.20
C ASP A 223 -17.94 -21.27 8.00
N ASP A 224 -18.83 -20.42 7.46
CA ASP A 224 -18.48 -19.47 6.40
C ASP A 224 -17.45 -18.44 6.85
N ILE A 225 -17.63 -17.91 8.07
CA ILE A 225 -16.69 -16.96 8.67
C ILE A 225 -15.33 -17.64 8.88
N ALA A 226 -15.31 -18.86 9.42
CA ALA A 226 -14.10 -19.63 9.66
C ALA A 226 -13.37 -19.95 8.34
N ARG A 227 -14.11 -20.37 7.30
CA ARG A 227 -13.59 -20.67 5.96
C ARG A 227 -12.81 -19.49 5.36
N ILE A 228 -13.27 -18.26 5.58
CA ILE A 228 -12.59 -17.04 5.08
C ILE A 228 -11.48 -16.60 6.03
N TYR A 229 -11.73 -16.68 7.34
CA TYR A 229 -10.86 -16.12 8.37
C TYR A 229 -9.59 -16.95 8.59
N GLN A 230 -9.72 -18.28 8.74
CA GLN A 230 -8.63 -19.14 9.15
C GLN A 230 -7.42 -19.07 8.20
N PRO A 231 -7.57 -19.12 6.86
CA PRO A 231 -6.43 -18.99 5.95
C PRO A 231 -5.69 -17.66 6.13
N LYS A 232 -6.42 -16.56 6.29
CA LYS A 232 -5.83 -15.24 6.54
C LYS A 232 -5.13 -15.19 7.89
N ARG A 233 -5.71 -15.82 8.92
CA ARG A 233 -5.15 -15.85 10.26
C ARG A 233 -3.88 -16.69 10.37
N TYR A 234 -3.79 -17.80 9.64
CA TYR A 234 -2.59 -18.64 9.56
C TYR A 234 -1.45 -17.97 8.77
N ALA A 235 -1.78 -17.13 7.80
CA ALA A 235 -0.79 -16.34 7.07
C ALA A 235 -0.14 -15.22 7.92
N LEU A 236 -0.76 -14.82 9.04
CA LEU A 236 -0.21 -13.80 9.93
C LEU A 236 0.82 -14.40 10.88
N SER A 237 2.02 -13.81 10.91
CA SER A 237 3.09 -14.21 11.82
C SER A 237 3.32 -13.17 12.93
N PRO A 238 3.46 -13.58 14.19
CA PRO A 238 3.84 -12.68 15.26
C PRO A 238 5.30 -12.24 15.13
N LYS A 239 6.17 -13.06 14.54
CA LYS A 239 7.61 -12.79 14.46
C LYS A 239 7.90 -11.63 13.50
N SER A 240 8.80 -10.74 13.92
CA SER A 240 9.35 -9.70 13.05
C SER A 240 10.44 -10.27 12.15
N THR A 241 10.37 -9.92 10.86
CA THR A 241 11.36 -10.27 9.83
C THR A 241 12.48 -9.23 9.68
N ILE A 242 12.42 -8.13 10.46
CA ILE A 242 13.41 -7.06 10.40
C ILE A 242 14.72 -7.51 11.06
N THR A 243 15.82 -7.23 10.37
CA THR A 243 17.19 -7.58 10.76
C THR A 243 18.12 -6.39 10.54
N LEU A 244 19.36 -6.47 11.04
CA LEU A 244 20.39 -5.45 10.79
C LEU A 244 20.63 -5.22 9.29
N ALA A 245 20.52 -6.26 8.46
CA ALA A 245 20.63 -6.13 7.01
C ALA A 245 19.58 -5.15 6.43
N HIS A 246 18.36 -5.13 6.98
CA HIS A 246 17.33 -4.18 6.56
C HIS A 246 17.70 -2.74 6.94
N LEU A 247 18.37 -2.52 8.07
CA LEU A 247 18.88 -1.20 8.45
C LEU A 247 19.98 -0.74 7.50
N LEU A 248 20.90 -1.63 7.12
CA LEU A 248 21.99 -1.32 6.18
C LEU A 248 21.47 -1.05 4.75
N ALA A 249 20.40 -1.73 4.35
CA ALA A 249 19.75 -1.52 3.07
C ALA A 249 18.84 -0.27 3.05
N ALA A 250 18.49 0.29 4.22
CA ALA A 250 17.56 1.40 4.34
C ALA A 250 18.08 2.67 3.67
N ARG A 251 17.19 3.38 2.98
CA ARG A 251 17.48 4.63 2.29
C ARG A 251 16.82 5.81 3.01
N GLU A 252 17.27 7.02 2.70
CA GLU A 252 16.80 8.25 3.35
C GLU A 252 15.28 8.46 3.24
N ASP A 253 14.63 7.93 2.20
CA ASP A 253 13.18 7.98 2.03
C ASP A 253 12.42 7.24 3.14
N LEU A 254 12.96 6.15 3.69
CA LEU A 254 12.37 5.44 4.82
C LEU A 254 12.35 6.25 6.12
N SER A 255 13.17 7.31 6.22
CA SER A 255 13.08 8.24 7.35
C SER A 255 11.86 9.16 7.29
N LYS A 256 11.22 9.27 6.11
CA LYS A 256 10.03 10.09 5.92
C LYS A 256 8.81 9.31 6.39
N ILE A 257 8.44 9.49 7.66
CA ILE A 257 7.23 8.89 8.22
C ILE A 257 6.00 9.65 7.69
N ILE A 258 5.38 9.13 6.64
CA ILE A 258 4.15 9.68 6.09
C ILE A 258 2.96 9.07 6.84
N ARG A 259 2.11 9.92 7.44
CA ARG A 259 0.89 9.47 8.11
C ARG A 259 -0.11 8.95 7.07
N THR A 260 -0.33 7.64 7.06
CA THR A 260 -1.34 6.96 6.23
C THR A 260 -2.78 7.39 6.53
N SER A 261 -3.02 8.03 7.68
CA SER A 261 -4.30 8.65 8.05
C SER A 261 -4.44 10.11 7.59
N SER A 262 -3.42 10.69 6.95
CA SER A 262 -3.48 12.09 6.51
C SER A 262 -4.54 12.28 5.42
N GLY A 263 -5.27 13.39 5.51
CA GLY A 263 -6.28 13.76 4.51
C GLY A 263 -5.67 13.95 3.11
N SER A 264 -4.41 14.40 3.03
CA SER A 264 -3.69 14.57 1.77
C SER A 264 -3.45 13.24 1.05
N MET A 265 -3.03 12.18 1.77
CA MET A 265 -2.91 10.85 1.18
C MET A 265 -4.26 10.28 0.78
N ARG A 266 -5.30 10.49 1.60
CA ARG A 266 -6.64 9.93 1.35
C ARG A 266 -7.45 10.65 0.28
N LYS A 267 -7.10 11.90 -0.06
CA LYS A 267 -7.82 12.71 -1.05
C LYS A 267 -7.91 12.04 -2.42
N ASN A 268 -6.85 11.34 -2.81
CA ASN A 268 -6.73 10.71 -4.13
C ASN A 268 -6.73 9.18 -4.07
N THR A 269 -6.98 8.58 -2.90
CA THR A 269 -7.01 7.12 -2.74
C THR A 269 -8.37 6.69 -2.23
N VAL A 270 -9.19 6.10 -3.10
CA VAL A 270 -10.46 5.47 -2.72
C VAL A 270 -10.18 4.00 -2.42
N CYS A 271 -10.69 3.49 -1.29
CA CYS A 271 -10.70 2.05 -1.04
C CYS A 271 -12.10 1.58 -0.63
N ALA A 272 -12.37 0.29 -0.74
CA ALA A 272 -13.70 -0.28 -0.47
C ALA A 272 -14.25 0.07 0.92
N ILE A 273 -13.37 0.33 1.89
CA ILE A 273 -13.70 0.69 3.28
C ILE A 273 -13.76 2.22 3.48
N ASN A 274 -12.84 2.98 2.88
CA ASN A 274 -12.76 4.44 3.02
C ASN A 274 -13.19 5.11 1.72
N LYS A 275 -14.51 5.23 1.53
CA LYS A 275 -15.11 5.84 0.33
C LYS A 275 -15.30 7.35 0.45
N VAL A 276 -15.45 7.87 1.66
CA VAL A 276 -15.79 9.27 1.93
C VAL A 276 -14.66 9.94 2.72
N LEU A 277 -14.12 11.02 2.17
CA LEU A 277 -13.21 11.89 2.90
C LEU A 277 -14.06 12.83 3.77
N MET A 278 -14.13 12.54 5.06
CA MET A 278 -14.77 13.45 6.02
C MET A 278 -13.98 14.76 6.07
N GLY A 279 -14.68 15.89 5.90
CA GLY A 279 -14.09 17.22 6.01
C GLY A 279 -13.62 17.53 7.43
N ARG A 280 -13.32 18.81 7.70
CA ARG A 280 -12.91 19.25 9.04
C ARG A 280 -14.03 18.97 10.04
N VAL A 281 -13.87 17.95 10.88
CA VAL A 281 -14.80 17.65 11.96
C VAL A 281 -14.53 18.66 13.08
N PRO A 282 -15.53 19.48 13.50
CA PRO A 282 -15.38 20.38 14.64
C PRO A 282 -14.96 19.60 15.89
N ASP A 283 -14.12 20.20 16.73
CA ASP A 283 -13.75 19.58 18.00
C ASP A 283 -15.04 19.30 18.81
N ARG A 284 -15.21 18.06 19.26
CA ARG A 284 -16.37 17.62 20.03
C ARG A 284 -16.14 17.73 21.55
N GLY A 285 -15.00 18.28 21.97
CA GLY A 285 -14.62 18.38 23.36
C GLY A 285 -14.38 17.02 24.00
N GLY A 286 -14.32 16.98 25.33
CA GLY A 286 -14.10 15.75 26.10
C GLY A 286 -12.62 15.38 26.26
N ARG A 287 -11.70 16.33 26.02
CA ARG A 287 -10.31 16.12 26.45
C ARG A 287 -10.31 16.03 27.98
N PRO A 288 -9.62 15.04 28.56
CA PRO A 288 -9.53 14.93 30.02
C PRO A 288 -8.99 16.19 30.71
N THR A 289 -8.27 17.05 29.99
CA THR A 289 -7.74 18.33 30.46
C THR A 289 -8.75 19.49 30.42
N GLU A 290 -9.85 19.34 29.67
CA GLU A 290 -10.91 20.35 29.51
C GLU A 290 -12.15 20.03 30.37
N ILE A 291 -12.19 18.83 30.94
CA ILE A 291 -13.26 18.41 31.85
C ILE A 291 -12.88 18.96 33.23
N GLU A 292 -13.72 19.85 33.78
CA GLU A 292 -13.58 20.24 35.18
C GLU A 292 -13.64 18.98 36.06
N PRO A 293 -12.67 18.81 36.98
CA PRO A 293 -12.69 17.67 37.88
C PRO A 293 -14.02 17.68 38.65
N PRO A 294 -14.67 16.52 38.83
CA PRO A 294 -15.90 16.46 39.59
C PRO A 294 -15.66 17.08 40.97
N PRO A 295 -16.64 17.82 41.52
CA PRO A 295 -16.52 18.37 42.86
C PRO A 295 -16.06 17.27 43.82
N PRO A 296 -15.13 17.56 44.75
CA PRO A 296 -14.64 16.55 45.69
C PRO A 296 -15.83 15.86 46.35
N GLU A 297 -15.89 14.52 46.22
CA GLU A 297 -16.96 13.75 46.83
C GLU A 297 -16.96 14.03 48.33
N MET A 298 -18.13 14.46 48.82
CA MET A 298 -18.28 14.89 50.20
C MET A 298 -17.90 13.72 51.13
N PRO A 299 -17.02 13.93 52.13
CA PRO A 299 -16.54 12.85 52.99
C PRO A 299 -17.71 12.09 53.65
N PRO A 300 -17.60 10.76 53.84
CA PRO A 300 -18.71 9.90 54.27
C PRO A 300 -19.27 10.23 55.67
N TRP A 301 -18.56 11.06 56.45
CA TRP A 301 -18.96 11.49 57.79
C TRP A 301 -19.74 12.80 57.81
N GLN A 302 -19.94 13.46 56.67
CA GLN A 302 -20.70 14.71 56.58
C GLN A 302 -22.15 14.44 56.15
N LYS A 303 -23.12 14.77 57.01
CA LYS A 303 -24.54 14.57 56.74
C LYS A 303 -24.99 15.52 55.63
N ARG A 304 -25.64 15.00 54.57
CA ARG A 304 -26.20 15.82 53.47
C ARG A 304 -27.14 16.88 54.07
N GLN A 305 -26.90 18.16 53.78
CA GLN A 305 -27.86 19.22 54.08
C GLN A 305 -29.04 19.10 53.11
N GLU A 306 -30.23 18.85 53.61
CA GLU A 306 -31.48 19.15 52.91
C GLU A 306 -31.72 20.66 53.05
N GLY A 307 -31.45 21.42 52.00
CA GLY A 307 -31.65 22.86 51.94
C GLY A 307 -32.42 23.24 50.68
N GLY A 308 -33.63 23.77 50.87
CA GLY A 308 -34.61 24.05 49.84
C GLY A 308 -34.39 25.31 49.00
N GLY A 309 -34.79 25.21 47.73
CA GLY A 309 -35.65 26.14 46.98
C GLY A 309 -35.10 27.50 46.51
N ARG A 310 -35.14 27.74 45.18
CA ARG A 310 -36.09 28.66 44.50
C ARG A 310 -35.77 28.89 43.02
N GLY A 311 -36.83 28.85 42.21
CA GLY A 311 -36.96 29.40 40.85
C GLY A 311 -37.80 28.45 40.00
N GLY A 312 -38.99 28.74 39.49
CA GLY A 312 -39.82 29.94 39.38
C GLY A 312 -40.94 29.59 38.37
N TRP A 313 -42.16 30.04 38.62
CA TRP A 313 -43.44 29.59 38.06
C TRP A 313 -43.78 30.00 36.60
N GLY A 314 -44.70 29.21 35.99
CA GLY A 314 -45.72 29.64 35.01
C GLY A 314 -45.82 28.70 33.80
N GLY A 315 -46.93 28.07 33.41
CA GLY A 315 -48.33 28.08 33.82
C GLY A 315 -49.20 27.63 32.62
N GLY A 316 -50.16 26.72 32.84
CA GLY A 316 -51.22 26.31 31.89
C GLY A 316 -51.17 24.80 31.57
N GLY A 317 -52.20 23.99 31.75
CA GLY A 317 -53.59 24.18 32.15
C GLY A 317 -54.39 22.94 31.71
N GLY A 318 -55.34 22.49 32.53
CA GLY A 318 -56.29 21.39 32.24
C GLY A 318 -55.76 20.01 32.67
N GLY A 319 -56.32 19.28 33.63
CA GLY A 319 -57.73 19.12 33.93
C GLY A 319 -58.12 17.69 33.53
N GLY A 320 -58.23 16.77 34.48
CA GLY A 320 -58.58 15.37 34.18
C GLY A 320 -58.53 14.47 35.40
N SER A 321 -59.72 14.20 35.93
CA SER A 321 -60.06 13.44 37.14
C SER A 321 -60.03 11.91 36.94
N GLY A 322 -59.80 11.18 38.05
CA GLY A 322 -60.18 9.76 38.25
C GLY A 322 -59.06 8.76 37.96
N GLY A 323 -58.81 7.70 38.72
CA GLY A 323 -59.43 7.09 39.91
C GLY A 323 -58.56 5.87 40.28
N TRP A 324 -58.19 5.71 41.55
CA TRP A 324 -58.57 4.60 42.45
C TRP A 324 -58.43 3.15 41.94
N GLY A 325 -57.69 2.35 42.74
CA GLY A 325 -57.77 0.88 42.83
C GLY A 325 -56.53 0.17 42.27
N GLY A 326 -55.78 -0.69 42.95
CA GLY A 326 -56.02 -1.44 44.19
C GLY A 326 -55.63 -2.91 43.97
N GLY A 327 -54.85 -3.50 44.90
CA GLY A 327 -54.55 -4.94 45.01
C GLY A 327 -53.43 -5.43 44.09
N GLY A 328 -52.35 -6.10 44.55
CA GLY A 328 -52.32 -7.26 45.45
C GLY A 328 -52.67 -8.52 44.65
N GLY A 329 -51.90 -9.59 44.54
CA GLY A 329 -50.63 -10.00 45.12
C GLY A 329 -50.35 -11.45 44.66
N ARG A 330 -49.29 -12.03 45.24
CA ARG A 330 -48.74 -13.39 45.08
C ARG A 330 -47.84 -13.58 43.86
#